data_AF-A0A7X9KEW1-F1
#
_entry.id   AF-A0A7X9KEW1-F1
#
_cell.length_a   1.000
_cell.length_b   1.000
_cell.length_c   1.000
_cell.angle_alpha   90.00
_cell.angle_beta   90.00
_cell.angle_gamma   90.00
#
_symmetry.space_group_name_H-M   'P 1'
#
loop_
_entity.id
_entity.type
_entity.pdbx_description
1 polymer ?
#
loop_
_entity_poly.entity_id
_entity_poly.type
_entity_poly.pdbx_seq_one_letter_code
_entity_poly.pdbx_strand_id
1 'polypeptide(L)' 'MKVLFIGDIVGNPGRRALAGLLPRAKTEWGPFDFVVANVENAAGGFGLTEKVMEELFRQGLDAMTSGNHIWDN' A
#
# COMPACT_ATOMS: atom_id res chain seq x y z
N MET A 1 -0.27 12.78 16.71
CA MET A 1 -0.75 12.21 15.44
C MET A 1 0.46 11.84 14.59
N LYS A 2 0.62 10.57 14.23
CA LYS A 2 1.74 10.03 13.46
C LYS A 2 1.20 9.32 12.22
N VAL A 3 1.57 9.80 11.05
CA VAL A 3 1.13 9.27 9.76
C VAL A 3 2.31 8.55 9.09
N LEU A 4 2.07 7.33 8.60
CA LEU A 4 2.99 6.62 7.74
C LEU A 4 2.52 6.76 6.28
N PHE A 5 3.36 7.38 5.46
CA PHE A 5 3.16 7.42 4.01
C PHE A 5 4.14 6.44 3.34
N ILE A 6 3.61 5.54 2.52
CA ILE A 6 4.36 4.55 1.75
C ILE A 6 4.33 4.98 0.29
N GLY A 7 5.50 5.02 -0.36
CA GLY A 7 5.59 5.26 -1.79
C GLY A 7 4.96 4.14 -2.62
N ASP A 8 5.21 4.18 -3.91
CA ASP A 8 4.63 3.26 -4.88
C ASP A 8 4.77 1.78 -4.52
N ILE A 9 3.63 1.12 -4.40
CA ILE A 9 3.55 -0.34 -4.33
C ILE A 9 3.57 -0.88 -5.76
N VAL A 10 4.66 -1.53 -6.15
CA VAL A 10 4.86 -2.05 -7.51
C VAL A 10 4.69 -3.57 -7.55
N GLY A 11 3.59 -4.03 -8.15
CA GLY A 11 3.29 -5.45 -8.41
C GLY A 11 3.34 -6.37 -7.18
N ASN A 12 3.46 -7.68 -7.43
CA ASN A 12 3.55 -8.69 -6.35
C ASN A 12 4.73 -8.44 -5.38
N PRO A 13 5.95 -8.05 -5.83
CA PRO A 13 7.06 -7.77 -4.92
C PRO A 13 6.74 -6.65 -3.92
N GLY A 14 6.12 -5.55 -4.39
CA GLY A 14 5.71 -4.44 -3.53
C GLY A 14 4.70 -4.86 -2.48
N ARG A 15 3.67 -5.64 -2.88
CA ARG A 15 2.66 -6.15 -1.94
C ARG A 15 3.24 -7.10 -0.89
N ARG A 16 4.19 -7.95 -1.28
CA ARG A 16 4.92 -8.82 -0.34
C ARG A 16 5.80 -8.03 0.62
N ALA A 17 6.45 -6.97 0.13
CA ALA A 17 7.24 -6.09 0.96
C ALA A 17 6.36 -5.39 2.01
N LEU A 18 5.19 -4.88 1.61
CA LEU A 18 4.22 -4.29 2.53
C LEU A 18 3.82 -5.29 3.63
N ALA A 19 3.39 -6.50 3.25
CA ALA A 19 2.96 -7.54 4.18
C ALA A 19 4.05 -7.92 5.21
N GLY A 20 5.33 -7.94 4.81
CA GLY A 20 6.44 -8.29 5.70
C GLY A 20 6.98 -7.11 6.53
N LEU A 21 6.94 -5.89 6.00
CA LEU A 21 7.61 -4.74 6.60
C LEU A 21 6.66 -3.85 7.41
N LEU A 22 5.40 -3.71 7.02
CA LEU A 22 4.45 -2.85 7.74
C LEU A 22 4.26 -3.28 9.21
N PRO A 23 4.13 -4.58 9.56
CA PRO A 23 4.06 -5.00 10.96
C PRO A 23 5.33 -4.63 11.73
N ARG A 24 6.52 -4.76 11.11
CA ARG A 24 7.80 -4.40 11.71
C ARG A 24 7.90 -2.90 11.95
N ALA A 25 7.51 -2.09 10.96
CA ALA A 25 7.48 -0.63 11.07
C ALA A 25 6.52 -0.17 12.18
N LYS A 26 5.35 -0.82 12.33
CA LYS A 26 4.41 -0.55 13.42
C LYS A 26 5.03 -0.83 14.80
N THR A 27 5.89 -1.84 14.92
CA THR A 27 6.61 -2.13 16.18
C THR A 27 7.79 -1.18 16.43
N GLU A 28 8.58 -0.87 15.40
CA GLU A 28 9.83 -0.11 15.55
C GLU A 28 9.61 1.39 15.64
N TRP A 29 8.69 1.92 14.82
CA TRP A 29 8.47 3.36 14.68
C TRP A 29 7.04 3.79 15.00
N GLY A 30 6.12 2.85 15.22
CA GLY A 30 4.72 3.15 15.55
C GLY A 30 4.50 3.61 17.00
N PRO A 31 3.23 3.60 17.46
CA PRO A 31 2.03 3.36 16.65
C PRO A 31 1.83 4.47 15.60
N PHE A 32 1.19 4.11 14.48
CA PHE A 32 0.73 5.07 13.48
C PHE A 32 -0.77 5.23 13.63
N ASP A 33 -1.25 6.47 13.60
CA ASP A 33 -2.67 6.79 13.66
C ASP A 33 -3.33 6.67 12.27
N PHE A 34 -2.52 6.69 11.20
CA PHE A 34 -2.97 6.57 9.83
C PHE A 34 -1.84 6.06 8.93
N VAL A 35 -2.15 5.10 8.06
CA VAL A 35 -1.24 4.51 7.08
C VAL A 35 -1.82 4.67 5.68
N VAL A 36 -1.07 5.32 4.80
CA VAL A 36 -1.48 5.57 3.41
C VAL A 36 -0.37 5.14 2.45
N ALA A 37 -0.74 4.62 1.27
CA ALA A 37 0.22 4.24 0.23
C ALA A 37 -0.22 4.68 -1.17
N ASN A 38 0.75 4.95 -2.06
CA ASN A 38 0.48 5.04 -3.50
C ASN A 38 0.36 3.63 -4.10
N VAL A 39 -0.75 3.36 -4.76
CA VAL A 39 -1.08 2.03 -5.33
C VAL A 39 -1.19 2.02 -6.85
N GLU A 40 -0.74 3.07 -7.55
CA GLU A 40 -0.88 3.17 -9.01
C GLU A 40 -0.21 2.05 -9.80
N ASN A 41 0.72 1.31 -9.20
CA ASN A 41 1.46 0.22 -9.84
C ASN A 41 1.16 -1.15 -9.19
N ALA A 42 0.14 -1.24 -8.34
CA ALA A 42 -0.03 -2.35 -7.40
C ALA A 42 -0.48 -3.64 -8.09
N ALA A 43 -1.23 -3.58 -9.19
CA ALA A 43 -1.73 -4.75 -9.90
C ALA A 43 -0.89 -5.06 -11.15
N GLY A 44 0.05 -6.00 -11.01
CA GLY A 44 0.87 -6.43 -12.16
C GLY A 44 1.86 -5.38 -12.70
N GLY A 45 2.00 -4.25 -12.01
CA GLY A 45 2.88 -3.15 -12.40
C GLY A 45 2.16 -1.90 -12.90
N PHE A 46 0.86 -1.97 -13.21
CA PHE A 46 0.07 -0.85 -13.71
C PHE A 46 -1.35 -0.93 -13.13
N GLY A 47 -1.87 0.17 -12.61
CA GLY A 47 -3.20 0.30 -12.02
C GLY A 47 -3.44 -0.52 -10.75
N LEU A 48 -4.71 -0.65 -10.41
CA LEU A 48 -5.22 -1.34 -9.22
C LEU A 48 -6.48 -2.13 -9.58
N THR A 49 -6.52 -3.43 -9.23
CA THR A 49 -7.75 -4.22 -9.31
C THR A 49 -8.44 -4.25 -7.95
N GLU A 50 -9.77 -4.44 -7.91
CA GLU A 50 -10.56 -4.54 -6.67
C GLU A 50 -9.98 -5.59 -5.70
N LYS A 51 -9.62 -6.77 -6.23
CA LYS A 51 -8.98 -7.83 -5.44
C LYS A 51 -7.69 -7.37 -4.74
N VAL A 52 -6.86 -6.59 -5.45
CA VAL A 52 -5.60 -6.07 -4.90
C VAL A 52 -5.88 -4.94 -3.90
N MET A 53 -6.85 -4.08 -4.17
CA MET A 53 -7.29 -3.04 -3.23
C MET A 53 -7.70 -3.67 -1.89
N GLU A 54 -8.59 -4.67 -1.89
CA GLU A 54 -9.00 -5.35 -0.66
C GLU A 54 -7.84 -6.03 0.06
N GLU A 55 -6.90 -6.64 -0.69
CA GLU A 55 -5.69 -7.23 -0.12
C GLU A 55 -4.89 -6.17 0.66
N LEU A 56 -4.70 -4.98 0.10
CA LEU A 56 -3.93 -3.90 0.70
C LEU A 56 -4.64 -3.29 1.93
N PHE A 57 -5.96 -3.14 1.91
CA PHE A 57 -6.71 -2.74 3.11
C PHE A 57 -6.56 -3.78 4.22
N ARG A 58 -6.65 -5.08 3.91
CA ARG A 58 -6.43 -6.17 4.89
C ARG A 58 -5.00 -6.19 5.46
N GLN A 59 -4.01 -5.67 4.73
CA GLN A 59 -2.64 -5.51 5.23
C GLN A 59 -2.49 -4.32 6.20
N GLY A 60 -3.52 -3.48 6.34
CA GLY A 60 -3.58 -2.42 7.33
C GLY A 60 -3.18 -1.04 6.81
N LEU A 61 -3.45 -0.77 5.52
CA LEU A 61 -3.60 0.60 5.01
C LEU A 61 -4.98 1.15 5.43
N ASP A 62 -5.03 2.43 5.75
CA ASP A 62 -6.26 3.17 6.06
C ASP A 62 -6.77 3.95 4.84
N ALA A 63 -5.87 4.36 3.95
CA ALA A 63 -6.20 4.98 2.67
C ALA A 63 -5.19 4.64 1.58
N MET A 64 -5.57 4.92 0.34
CA MET A 64 -4.74 4.75 -0.84
C MET A 64 -4.79 6.02 -1.68
N THR A 65 -3.62 6.43 -2.18
CA THR A 65 -3.51 7.41 -3.26
C THR A 65 -3.19 6.68 -4.56
N SER A 66 -3.34 7.36 -5.69
CA SER A 66 -2.95 6.82 -6.98
C SER A 66 -2.32 7.91 -7.84
N GLY A 67 -2.06 7.59 -9.11
CA GLY A 67 -1.34 8.43 -10.06
C GLY A 67 -1.83 8.21 -11.48
N ASN A 68 -0.92 8.28 -12.44
CA ASN A 68 -1.26 8.26 -13.86
C ASN A 68 -1.75 6.89 -14.36
N HIS A 69 -1.39 5.81 -13.68
CA HIS A 69 -1.76 4.44 -14.08
C HIS A 69 -3.12 3.97 -13.54
N ILE A 70 -3.91 4.82 -12.87
CA ILE A 70 -5.16 4.38 -12.23
C ILE A 70 -6.21 3.84 -13.21
N TRP A 71 -6.12 4.18 -14.49
CA TRP A 71 -7.05 3.74 -15.54
C TRP A 71 -6.48 2.63 -16.46
N ASP A 72 -5.29 2.09 -16.16
CA ASP A 72 -4.59 1.15 -17.03
C ASP A 72 -4.93 -0.34 -16.76
N ASN A 73 -6.03 -0.61 -16.05
CA ASN A 73 -6.47 -1.95 -15.63
C ASN A 73 -7.94 -2.23 -15.92
#